data_AF-A0A4Q5YV44-F1
#
_entry.id   AF-A0A4Q5YV44-F1
#
_cell.length_a   1.000
_cell.length_b   1.000
_cell.length_c   1.000
_cell.angle_alpha   90.00
_cell.angle_beta   90.00
_cell.angle_gamma   90.00
#
_symmetry.space_group_name_H-M   'P 1'
#
loop_
_entity.id
_entity.type
_entity.pdbx_description
1 polymer ?
#
loop_
_entity_poly.entity_id
_entity_poly.type
_entity_poly.pdbx_seq_one_letter_code
_entity_poly.pdbx_strand_id
1 'polypeptide(L)'
;MIRLTILLLCLLAAGCGSNEKAYDSKAYPFDPQVIAKLPLYDSISRVLLQNFSALQEEIKEHASFDYSFSGTASVVNPKLPREAAEKIKAYQAQLGKDFLFEFSVYKDSTIKYSVRDTDVKDHNVTVRERLSYLPNGGTMQRRASPNKDTILNANWQYWIRFD
;
A
#
# COMPACT_ATOMS: atom_id res chain seq x y z
N MET A 1 -55.52 -25.67 -15.91
CA MET A 1 -54.17 -25.26 -16.36
C MET A 1 -53.72 -23.92 -15.73
N ILE A 2 -53.92 -23.68 -14.43
CA ILE A 2 -53.57 -22.40 -13.76
C ILE A 2 -52.96 -22.64 -12.35
N ARG A 3 -52.30 -23.79 -12.14
CA ARG A 3 -51.65 -24.08 -10.83
C ARG A 3 -50.16 -24.34 -10.91
N LEU A 4 -49.59 -24.41 -12.12
CA LEU A 4 -48.16 -24.68 -12.32
C LEU A 4 -47.29 -23.42 -12.46
N THR A 5 -47.91 -22.26 -12.71
CA THR A 5 -47.17 -21.01 -13.01
C THR A 5 -46.74 -20.23 -11.76
N ILE A 6 -47.34 -20.52 -10.60
CA ILE A 6 -47.03 -19.79 -9.34
C ILE A 6 -45.81 -20.39 -8.63
N LEU A 7 -45.52 -21.69 -8.83
CA LEU A 7 -44.36 -22.33 -8.18
C LEU A 7 -43.01 -21.91 -8.75
N LEU A 8 -42.97 -21.42 -10.00
CA LEU A 8 -41.72 -21.02 -10.65
C LEU A 8 -41.24 -19.61 -10.25
N LEU A 9 -42.11 -18.76 -9.72
CA LEU A 9 -41.74 -17.40 -9.31
C LEU A 9 -41.08 -17.33 -7.91
N CYS A 10 -41.31 -18.31 -7.03
CA CYS A 10 -40.72 -18.32 -5.69
C CYS A 10 -39.25 -18.76 -5.67
N LEU A 11 -38.77 -19.44 -6.72
CA LEU A 11 -37.37 -19.88 -6.82
C LEU A 11 -36.42 -18.78 -7.30
N LEU A 12 -36.93 -17.67 -7.84
CA LEU A 12 -36.12 -16.50 -8.22
C LEU A 12 -35.98 -15.47 -7.09
N ALA A 13 -36.78 -15.58 -6.02
CA ALA A 13 -36.68 -14.72 -4.84
C ALA A 13 -35.73 -15.24 -3.76
N ALA A 14 -35.24 -16.48 -3.89
CA ALA A 14 -34.06 -16.96 -3.19
C ALA A 14 -32.80 -16.41 -3.87
N GLY A 15 -32.75 -15.08 -4.05
CA GLY A 15 -31.50 -14.41 -4.35
C GLY A 15 -30.51 -14.81 -3.27
N CYS A 16 -29.35 -15.31 -3.68
CA CYS A 16 -28.21 -15.57 -2.81
C CYS A 16 -28.00 -14.34 -1.92
N GLY A 17 -28.53 -14.38 -0.68
CA GLY A 17 -28.05 -13.51 0.37
C GLY A 17 -26.64 -13.98 0.65
N SER A 18 -25.65 -13.34 0.04
CA SER A 18 -24.30 -13.48 0.54
C SER A 18 -24.36 -13.01 2.00
N ASN A 19 -24.21 -13.95 2.93
CA ASN A 19 -24.07 -13.67 4.36
C ASN A 19 -22.73 -12.98 4.66
N GLU A 20 -22.15 -12.27 3.69
CA GLU A 20 -20.95 -11.48 3.87
C GLU A 20 -21.34 -10.27 4.71
N LYS A 21 -20.94 -10.28 5.98
CA LYS A 21 -21.03 -9.10 6.82
C LYS A 21 -20.22 -8.01 6.15
N ALA A 22 -20.85 -6.88 5.85
CA ALA A 22 -20.15 -5.71 5.33
C ALA A 22 -19.00 -5.35 6.27
N TYR A 23 -17.78 -5.26 5.72
CA TYR A 23 -16.61 -4.86 6.48
C TYR A 23 -16.66 -3.36 6.79
N ASP A 24 -16.55 -2.99 8.07
CA ASP A 24 -16.56 -1.59 8.48
C ASP A 24 -15.18 -0.93 8.28
N SER A 25 -14.92 -0.50 7.05
CA SER A 25 -13.69 0.20 6.67
C SER A 25 -13.52 1.55 7.39
N LYS A 26 -14.60 2.17 7.89
CA LYS A 26 -14.52 3.46 8.59
C LYS A 26 -13.93 3.28 9.98
N ALA A 27 -14.27 2.20 10.67
CA ALA A 27 -13.78 1.88 12.01
C ALA A 27 -12.32 1.42 12.06
N TYR A 28 -11.72 0.98 10.95
CA TYR A 28 -10.34 0.48 10.93
C TYR A 28 -9.33 1.60 11.29
N PRO A 29 -8.56 1.49 12.39
CA PRO A 29 -7.65 2.55 12.83
C PRO A 29 -6.36 2.57 12.02
N PHE A 30 -5.70 3.74 11.97
CA PHE A 30 -4.30 3.80 11.57
C PHE A 30 -3.42 3.22 12.67
N ASP A 31 -2.38 2.47 12.32
CA ASP A 31 -1.48 1.88 13.30
C ASP A 31 -0.52 2.95 13.87
N PRO A 32 -0.59 3.26 15.19
CA PRO A 32 0.29 4.25 15.80
C PRO A 32 1.77 3.86 15.75
N GLN A 33 2.09 2.57 15.63
CA GLN A 33 3.49 2.11 15.52
C GLN A 33 4.10 2.47 14.17
N VAL A 34 3.32 2.49 13.10
CA VAL A 34 3.76 2.95 11.77
C VAL A 34 4.11 4.43 11.84
N ILE A 35 3.28 5.24 12.50
CA ILE A 35 3.49 6.67 12.68
C ILE A 35 4.73 6.93 13.56
N ALA A 36 4.90 6.19 14.65
CA ALA A 36 6.08 6.32 15.51
C ALA A 36 7.40 5.97 14.80
N LYS A 37 7.33 5.16 13.72
CA LYS A 37 8.47 4.75 12.91
C LYS A 37 8.80 5.70 11.75
N LEU A 38 8.06 6.80 11.55
CA LEU A 38 8.33 7.80 10.51
C LEU A 38 9.82 8.22 10.39
N PRO A 39 10.59 8.43 11.47
CA PRO A 39 12.01 8.79 11.35
C PRO A 39 12.89 7.75 10.62
N LEU A 40 12.52 6.47 10.69
CA LEU A 40 13.22 5.42 9.94
C LEU A 40 12.84 5.46 8.45
N TYR A 41 11.56 5.70 8.14
CA TYR A 41 11.14 5.92 6.76
C TYR A 41 11.76 7.18 6.16
N ASP A 42 11.90 8.26 6.93
CA ASP A 42 12.63 9.47 6.52
C ASP A 42 14.09 9.16 6.15
N SER A 43 14.73 8.31 6.95
CA SER A 43 16.11 7.88 6.70
C SER A 43 16.23 7.09 5.40
N ILE A 44 15.27 6.20 5.11
CA ILE A 44 15.20 5.47 3.83
C ILE A 44 14.93 6.43 2.68
N SER A 45 13.96 7.35 2.84
CA SER A 45 13.60 8.35 1.82
C SER A 45 14.80 9.21 1.45
N ARG A 46 15.59 9.64 2.44
CA ARG A 46 16.82 10.41 2.20
C ARG A 46 17.85 9.64 1.39
N VAL A 47 18.07 8.36 1.69
CA VAL A 47 19.01 7.52 0.92
C VAL A 47 18.53 7.37 -0.52
N LEU A 48 17.24 7.12 -0.73
CA LEU A 48 16.66 7.01 -2.08
C LEU A 48 16.80 8.31 -2.87
N LEU A 49 16.53 9.45 -2.24
CA LEU A 49 16.65 10.77 -2.90
C LEU A 49 18.09 11.15 -3.20
N GLN A 50 19.04 10.83 -2.33
CA GLN A 50 20.47 11.02 -2.59
C GLN A 50 20.97 10.22 -3.79
N ASN A 51 20.30 9.11 -4.10
CA ASN A 51 20.63 8.24 -5.22
C ASN A 51 19.63 8.39 -6.39
N PHE A 52 18.77 9.41 -6.37
CA PHE A 52 17.64 9.50 -7.29
C PHE A 52 18.06 9.53 -8.76
N SER A 53 19.17 10.20 -9.09
CA SER A 53 19.69 10.21 -10.46
C SER A 53 20.03 8.80 -10.98
N ALA A 54 20.54 7.92 -10.14
CA ALA A 54 20.78 6.53 -10.52
C ALA A 54 19.47 5.74 -10.68
N LEU A 55 18.48 6.00 -9.82
CA LEU A 55 17.15 5.40 -9.92
C LEU A 55 16.42 5.89 -11.17
N GLN A 56 16.59 7.16 -11.57
CA GLN A 56 15.92 7.75 -12.73
C GLN A 56 16.22 7.02 -14.03
N GLU A 57 17.45 6.52 -14.21
CA GLU A 57 17.81 5.74 -15.40
C GLU A 57 16.95 4.47 -15.53
N GLU A 58 16.69 3.79 -14.40
CA GLU A 58 15.81 2.62 -14.35
C GLU A 58 14.34 3.01 -14.53
N ILE A 59 13.93 4.16 -13.98
CA ILE A 59 12.55 4.65 -14.08
C ILE A 59 12.20 5.13 -15.50
N LYS A 60 13.16 5.54 -16.33
CA LYS A 60 12.87 6.08 -17.69
C LYS A 60 11.96 5.16 -18.50
N GLU A 61 12.28 3.87 -18.50
CA GLU A 61 11.58 2.81 -19.25
C GLU A 61 10.37 2.24 -18.50
N HIS A 62 10.11 2.67 -17.27
CA HIS A 62 9.09 2.12 -16.38
C HIS A 62 8.21 3.19 -15.73
N ALA A 63 7.18 2.77 -14.99
CA ALA A 63 6.33 3.68 -14.22
C ALA A 63 7.01 4.11 -12.90
N SER A 64 7.77 3.19 -12.30
CA SER A 64 8.49 3.35 -11.05
C SER A 64 9.68 2.40 -10.98
N PHE A 65 10.59 2.69 -10.05
CA PHE A 65 11.59 1.75 -9.55
C PHE A 65 10.96 1.03 -8.36
N ASP A 66 10.77 -0.28 -8.46
CA ASP A 66 10.15 -1.10 -7.42
C ASP A 66 11.20 -1.99 -6.76
N TYR A 67 11.19 -2.05 -5.42
CA TYR A 67 12.12 -2.85 -4.63
C TYR A 67 11.38 -3.65 -3.57
N SER A 68 11.57 -4.98 -3.60
CA SER A 68 10.95 -5.91 -2.65
C SER A 68 12.00 -6.55 -1.75
N PHE A 69 11.74 -6.55 -0.43
CA PHE A 69 12.57 -7.24 0.57
C PHE A 69 12.24 -8.73 0.70
N SER A 70 11.04 -9.15 0.27
CA SER A 70 10.57 -10.54 0.37
C SER A 70 11.01 -11.41 -0.81
N GLY A 71 11.56 -10.82 -1.88
CA GLY A 71 11.99 -11.56 -3.07
C GLY A 71 10.83 -12.17 -3.88
N THR A 72 9.58 -11.81 -3.55
CA THR A 72 8.36 -12.32 -4.18
C THR A 72 7.90 -11.49 -5.38
N ALA A 73 8.55 -10.36 -5.66
CA ALA A 73 8.22 -9.54 -6.81
C ALA A 73 8.74 -10.18 -8.09
N SER A 74 7.84 -10.43 -9.04
CA SER A 74 8.09 -10.97 -10.38
C SER A 74 8.87 -10.02 -11.31
N VAL A 75 9.47 -8.97 -10.77
CA VAL A 75 10.10 -7.88 -11.52
C VAL A 75 11.59 -7.94 -11.28
N VAL A 76 12.34 -8.03 -12.38
CA VAL A 76 13.80 -7.92 -12.47
C VAL A 76 14.27 -6.86 -11.48
N ASN A 77 15.21 -7.21 -10.58
CA ASN A 77 15.81 -6.29 -9.61
C ASN A 77 16.77 -5.33 -10.33
N PRO A 78 16.41 -4.07 -10.67
CA PRO A 78 17.41 -3.05 -10.88
C PRO A 78 18.16 -2.86 -9.57
N LYS A 79 19.47 -3.09 -9.59
CA LYS A 79 20.27 -3.07 -8.37
C LYS A 79 20.44 -1.62 -7.94
N LEU A 80 19.81 -1.26 -6.82
CA LEU A 80 20.25 -0.12 -6.01
C LEU A 80 21.79 -0.12 -5.96
N PRO A 81 22.45 1.06 -6.02
CA PRO A 81 23.86 1.16 -5.69
C PRO A 81 24.14 0.44 -4.37
N ARG A 82 25.20 -0.38 -4.33
CA ARG A 82 25.45 -1.31 -3.20
C ARG A 82 25.37 -0.61 -1.85
N GLU A 83 25.98 0.57 -1.74
CA GLU A 83 25.97 1.37 -0.52
C GLU A 83 24.54 1.80 -0.11
N ALA A 84 23.72 2.21 -1.07
CA ALA A 84 22.31 2.55 -0.81
C ALA A 84 21.53 1.31 -0.36
N ALA A 85 21.73 0.17 -1.01
CA ALA A 85 21.08 -1.09 -0.66
C ALA A 85 21.42 -1.54 0.77
N GLU A 86 22.68 -1.45 1.17
CA GLU A 86 23.15 -1.83 2.51
C GLU A 86 22.54 -0.91 3.60
N LYS A 87 22.55 0.41 3.38
CA LYS A 87 21.90 1.38 4.29
C LYS A 87 20.41 1.13 4.43
N ILE A 88 19.70 0.95 3.32
CA ILE A 88 18.25 0.70 3.30
C ILE A 88 17.92 -0.61 4.02
N LYS A 89 18.69 -1.68 3.81
CA LYS A 89 18.51 -2.95 4.54
C LYS A 89 18.72 -2.78 6.04
N ALA A 90 19.70 -1.98 6.47
CA ALA A 90 19.92 -1.72 7.90
C ALA A 90 18.73 -0.97 8.54
N TYR A 91 18.13 -0.01 7.83
CA TYR A 91 16.90 0.66 8.30
C TYR A 91 15.68 -0.27 8.27
N GLN A 92 15.56 -1.12 7.25
CA GLN A 92 14.47 -2.11 7.19
C GLN A 92 14.55 -3.13 8.34
N ALA A 93 15.76 -3.56 8.71
CA ALA A 93 15.96 -4.44 9.86
C ALA A 93 15.52 -3.78 11.18
N GLN A 94 15.72 -2.46 11.32
CA GLN A 94 15.25 -1.69 12.48
C GLN A 94 13.73 -1.44 12.45
N LEU A 95 13.14 -1.28 11.26
CA LEU A 95 11.69 -1.15 11.10
C LEU A 95 10.97 -2.45 11.53
N GLY A 96 11.46 -3.58 11.03
CA GLY A 96 10.81 -4.89 11.10
C GLY A 96 10.09 -5.23 9.80
N LYS A 97 10.01 -6.52 9.47
CA LYS A 97 9.40 -7.01 8.22
C LYS A 97 7.92 -6.65 8.08
N ASP A 98 7.22 -6.54 9.21
CA ASP A 98 5.79 -6.19 9.26
C ASP A 98 5.51 -4.69 9.00
N PHE A 99 6.57 -3.89 8.91
CA PHE A 99 6.49 -2.44 8.70
C PHE A 99 7.04 -2.01 7.34
N LEU A 100 7.79 -2.86 6.65
CA LEU A 100 8.27 -2.57 5.31
C LEU A 100 8.67 -3.85 4.58
N PHE A 101 7.90 -4.18 3.53
CA PHE A 101 8.20 -5.31 2.65
C PHE A 101 8.50 -4.89 1.20
N GLU A 102 8.10 -3.69 0.79
CA GLU A 102 8.38 -3.15 -0.55
C GLU A 102 8.36 -1.61 -0.54
N PHE A 103 9.06 -0.99 -1.48
CA PHE A 103 8.82 0.40 -1.85
C PHE A 103 8.87 0.62 -3.36
N SER A 104 8.21 1.68 -3.81
CA SER A 104 8.24 2.21 -5.18
C SER A 104 8.76 3.64 -5.18
N VAL A 105 9.65 3.99 -6.12
CA VAL A 105 10.10 5.37 -6.37
C VAL A 105 9.62 5.80 -7.75
N TYR A 106 8.92 6.93 -7.81
CA TYR A 106 8.28 7.44 -9.04
C TYR A 106 9.12 8.52 -9.73
N LYS A 107 8.76 8.83 -11.00
CA LYS A 107 9.44 9.84 -11.84
C LYS A 107 9.51 11.23 -11.21
N ASP A 108 8.51 11.57 -10.40
CA ASP A 108 8.38 12.84 -9.68
C ASP A 108 9.08 12.84 -8.31
N SER A 109 9.89 11.81 -8.01
CA SER A 109 10.56 11.55 -6.73
C SER A 109 9.63 11.21 -5.56
N THR A 110 8.33 11.04 -5.80
CA THR A 110 7.41 10.48 -4.80
C THR A 110 7.85 9.05 -4.45
N ILE A 111 7.78 8.69 -3.17
CA ILE A 111 8.11 7.35 -2.68
C ILE A 111 6.88 6.75 -2.03
N LYS A 112 6.52 5.52 -2.41
CA LYS A 112 5.44 4.75 -1.78
C LYS A 112 6.04 3.56 -1.05
N TYR A 113 5.77 3.46 0.24
CA TYR A 113 6.15 2.32 1.07
C TYR A 113 4.98 1.38 1.26
N SER A 114 5.24 0.10 1.04
CA SER A 114 4.33 -0.99 1.35
C SER A 114 4.59 -1.50 2.76
N VAL A 115 3.70 -1.13 3.69
CA VAL A 115 3.84 -1.43 5.13
C VAL A 115 3.46 -2.87 5.41
N ARG A 116 2.20 -3.23 5.17
CA ARG A 116 1.67 -4.60 5.24
C ARG A 116 0.39 -4.77 4.42
N ASP A 117 0.11 -6.01 4.06
CA ASP A 117 -1.16 -6.47 3.51
C ASP A 117 -1.75 -7.50 4.48
N THR A 118 -3.04 -7.38 4.80
CA THR A 118 -3.72 -8.25 5.76
C THR A 118 -5.02 -8.79 5.17
N ASP A 119 -5.10 -10.12 5.05
CA ASP A 119 -6.29 -10.80 4.55
C ASP A 119 -7.29 -11.01 5.69
N VAL A 120 -8.42 -10.32 5.62
CA VAL A 120 -9.54 -10.49 6.55
C VAL A 120 -10.50 -11.52 5.97
N LYS A 121 -10.18 -12.81 6.19
CA LYS A 121 -10.86 -13.95 5.56
C LYS A 121 -12.37 -13.97 5.75
N ASP A 122 -12.85 -13.64 6.95
CA ASP A 122 -14.28 -13.67 7.28
C ASP A 122 -15.10 -12.62 6.52
N HIS A 123 -14.42 -11.67 5.88
CA HIS A 123 -15.01 -10.58 5.11
C HIS A 123 -14.58 -10.56 3.65
N ASN A 124 -13.72 -11.50 3.21
CA ASN A 124 -13.15 -11.53 1.87
C ASN A 124 -12.54 -10.17 1.44
N VAL A 125 -11.88 -9.48 2.38
CA VAL A 125 -11.27 -8.16 2.16
C VAL A 125 -9.77 -8.24 2.41
N THR A 126 -8.98 -7.63 1.54
CA THR A 126 -7.55 -7.36 1.75
C THR A 126 -7.35 -5.92 2.22
N VAL A 127 -6.83 -5.75 3.43
CA VAL A 127 -6.46 -4.43 3.96
C VAL A 127 -5.00 -4.13 3.58
N ARG A 128 -4.78 -3.07 2.82
CA ARG A 128 -3.46 -2.65 2.34
C ARG A 128 -3.03 -1.35 2.97
N GLU A 129 -2.01 -1.39 3.81
CA GLU A 129 -1.51 -0.23 4.53
C GLU A 129 -0.25 0.32 3.88
N ARG A 130 -0.21 1.63 3.64
CA ARG A 130 0.80 2.26 2.79
C ARG A 130 1.16 3.66 3.28
N LEU A 131 2.42 4.02 3.16
CA LEU A 131 2.89 5.40 3.35
C LEU A 131 3.31 6.00 2.01
N SER A 132 3.02 7.28 1.82
CA SER A 132 3.48 8.07 0.68
C SER A 132 4.33 9.23 1.20
N TYR A 133 5.56 9.33 0.70
CA TYR A 133 6.49 10.42 0.94
C TYR A 133 6.56 11.35 -0.27
N LEU A 134 6.25 12.62 -0.06
CA LEU A 134 6.25 13.66 -1.07
C LEU A 134 7.39 14.66 -0.73
N PRO A 135 8.59 14.53 -1.35
CA PRO A 135 9.76 15.33 -0.97
C PRO A 135 9.58 16.83 -1.17
N ASN A 136 8.73 17.23 -2.11
CA ASN A 136 8.57 18.63 -2.51
C ASN A 136 7.40 19.32 -1.80
N GLY A 137 6.77 18.68 -0.80
CA GLY A 137 5.65 19.27 -0.06
C GLY A 137 4.48 19.70 -0.96
N GLY A 138 4.32 19.06 -2.13
CA GLY A 138 3.23 19.34 -3.05
C GLY A 138 1.86 19.16 -2.37
N THR A 139 0.80 19.69 -2.98
CA THR A 139 -0.54 19.63 -2.39
C THR A 139 -1.00 18.18 -2.20
N MET A 140 -0.82 17.65 -0.99
CA MET A 140 -1.37 16.35 -0.62
C MET A 140 -2.89 16.45 -0.56
N GLN A 141 -3.56 15.60 -1.32
CA GLN A 141 -5.01 15.50 -1.32
C GLN A 141 -5.44 14.20 -0.66
N ARG A 142 -6.54 14.29 0.09
CA ARG A 142 -7.22 13.10 0.61
C ARG A 142 -7.85 12.32 -0.53
N ARG A 143 -7.68 11.01 -0.49
CA ARG A 143 -8.18 10.05 -1.47
C ARG A 143 -9.66 9.80 -1.23
N ALA A 144 -10.40 9.54 -2.30
CA ALA A 144 -11.79 9.14 -2.20
C ALA A 144 -11.92 7.71 -1.65
N SER A 145 -13.03 7.47 -0.92
CA SER A 145 -13.48 6.16 -0.43
C SER A 145 -13.48 5.09 -1.55
N PRO A 146 -13.18 3.80 -1.29
CA PRO A 146 -13.07 3.12 0.01
C PRO A 146 -11.76 3.37 0.75
N ASN A 147 -10.85 4.18 0.20
CA ASN A 147 -9.60 4.47 0.88
C ASN A 147 -9.82 5.31 2.15
N LYS A 148 -9.14 4.95 3.23
CA LYS A 148 -8.97 5.79 4.41
C LYS A 148 -7.60 6.43 4.32
N ASP A 149 -7.49 7.75 4.50
CA ASP A 149 -6.19 8.39 4.55
C ASP A 149 -6.09 9.54 5.55
N THR A 150 -4.85 9.88 5.88
CA THR A 150 -4.51 11.00 6.74
C THR A 150 -3.19 11.62 6.30
N ILE A 151 -3.12 12.95 6.40
CA ILE A 151 -1.88 13.70 6.17
C ILE A 151 -1.23 13.83 7.54
N LEU A 152 -0.04 13.26 7.69
CA LEU A 152 0.70 13.23 8.96
C LEU A 152 1.53 14.51 9.16
N ASN A 153 2.12 15.02 8.07
CA ASN A 153 2.85 16.29 8.04
C ASN A 153 3.02 16.76 6.58
N ALA A 154 3.92 17.71 6.33
CA ALA A 154 4.16 18.29 5.01
C ALA A 154 4.70 17.30 3.95
N ASN A 155 5.26 16.16 4.36
CA ASN A 155 5.85 15.19 3.45
C ASN A 155 5.18 13.80 3.51
N TRP A 156 4.42 13.50 4.56
CA TRP A 156 3.88 12.15 4.80
C TRP A 156 2.35 12.08 4.72
N GLN A 157 1.88 11.13 3.91
CA GLN A 157 0.50 10.65 3.90
C GLN A 157 0.46 9.17 4.27
N TYR A 158 -0.42 8.78 5.18
CA TYR A 158 -0.72 7.39 5.50
C TYR A 158 -2.10 7.05 4.99
N TRP A 159 -2.21 5.98 4.22
CA TRP A 159 -3.45 5.54 3.64
C TRP A 159 -3.61 4.02 3.71
N ILE A 160 -4.88 3.61 3.72
CA ILE A 160 -5.34 2.24 3.84
C ILE A 160 -6.35 2.02 2.72
N ARG A 161 -6.12 1.00 1.92
CA ARG A 161 -7.05 0.53 0.89
C ARG A 161 -7.68 -0.78 1.31
N PHE A 162 -8.93 -0.96 0.97
CA PHE A 162 -9.71 -2.18 1.20
C PHE A 162 -10.09 -2.71 -0.17
N ASP A 163 -9.52 -3.85 -0.55
CA ASP A 163 -9.77 -4.55 -1.83
C ASP A 163 -10.58 -5.82 -1.62
#